data_AF-A0A7Y2YEI1-F1
#
_entry.id   AF-A0A7Y2YEI1-F1
#
_cell.length_a   1.000
_cell.length_b   1.000
_cell.length_c   1.000
_cell.angle_alpha   90.00
_cell.angle_beta   90.00
_cell.angle_gamma   90.00
#
_symmetry.space_group_name_H-M   'P 1'
#
loop_
_entity.id
_entity.type
_entity.pdbx_description
1 polymer ?
#
loop_
_entity_poly.entity_id
_entity_poly.type
_entity_poly.pdbx_seq_one_letter_code
_entity_poly.pdbx_strand_id
1 'polypeptide(L)'
;MSKSIETIEGIGPKTGASLRKAGIRTVEKLLETACAKRGRKALAAETGINEKTLLRCVNMADLFRINGVASQYAELLEAAGVDTVKELRNRNSDNLAAKMADVNAAKRLVRVTPSANVVAKWVAQAKVLPPKVTY
;
A
#
# COMPACT_ATOMS: atom_id res chain seq x y z
N MET A 1 11.16 10.47 -8.77
CA MET A 1 12.14 9.59 -8.11
C MET A 1 11.41 8.34 -7.65
N SER A 2 11.94 7.16 -7.95
CA SER A 2 11.38 5.87 -7.52
C SER A 2 11.65 5.63 -6.04
N LYS A 3 10.67 5.10 -5.30
CA LYS A 3 10.79 4.80 -3.87
C LYS A 3 11.47 3.44 -3.68
N SER A 4 12.38 3.32 -2.71
CA SER A 4 13.00 2.01 -2.39
C SER A 4 11.95 1.02 -1.91
N ILE A 5 12.12 -0.25 -2.25
CA ILE A 5 11.18 -1.32 -1.88
C ILE A 5 11.02 -1.45 -0.36
N GLU A 6 12.08 -1.18 0.39
CA GLU A 6 12.11 -1.20 1.86
C GLU A 6 11.31 -0.07 2.53
N THR A 7 10.79 0.89 1.75
CA THR A 7 9.86 1.91 2.28
C THR A 7 8.44 1.39 2.48
N ILE A 8 8.13 0.16 2.03
CA ILE A 8 6.83 -0.48 2.27
C ILE A 8 6.86 -1.14 3.64
N GLU A 9 5.84 -0.85 4.44
CA GLU A 9 5.69 -1.44 5.76
C GLU A 9 5.59 -2.97 5.71
N GLY A 10 6.39 -3.64 6.54
CA GLY A 10 6.53 -5.10 6.51
C GLY A 10 7.61 -5.65 5.56
N ILE A 11 8.29 -4.81 4.77
CA ILE A 11 9.50 -5.22 4.02
C ILE A 11 10.74 -4.94 4.87
N GLY A 12 11.08 -5.90 5.74
CA GLY A 12 12.33 -5.87 6.50
C GLY A 12 13.57 -6.26 5.67
N PRO A 13 14.78 -6.18 6.25
CA PRO A 13 16.04 -6.39 5.52
C PRO A 13 16.15 -7.73 4.77
N LYS A 14 15.64 -8.82 5.36
CA LYS A 14 15.63 -10.16 4.76
C LYS A 14 14.73 -10.21 3.52
N THR A 15 13.49 -9.75 3.65
CA THR A 15 12.51 -9.72 2.56
C THR A 15 12.98 -8.78 1.45
N GLY A 16 13.48 -7.59 1.81
CA GLY A 16 14.06 -6.63 0.87
C GLY A 16 15.24 -7.22 0.11
N ALA A 17 16.14 -7.95 0.77
CA ALA A 17 17.25 -8.64 0.10
C ALA A 17 16.78 -9.69 -0.91
N SER A 18 15.76 -10.50 -0.58
CA SER A 18 15.18 -11.46 -1.53
C SER A 18 14.54 -10.78 -2.74
N LEU A 19 13.76 -9.72 -2.53
CA LEU A 19 13.15 -8.94 -3.61
C LEU A 19 14.19 -8.28 -4.52
N ARG A 20 15.26 -7.72 -3.94
CA ARG A 20 16.37 -7.14 -4.70
C ARG A 20 17.12 -8.17 -5.55
N LYS A 21 17.29 -9.40 -5.04
CA LYS A 21 17.87 -10.52 -5.82
C LYS A 21 16.98 -10.90 -7.01
N ALA A 22 15.66 -10.86 -6.83
CA ALA A 22 14.67 -11.02 -7.91
C ALA A 22 14.51 -9.77 -8.81
N GLY A 23 15.42 -8.79 -8.72
CA GLY A 23 15.40 -7.58 -9.54
C GLY A 23 14.39 -6.50 -9.12
N ILE A 24 13.67 -6.69 -8.01
CA ILE A 24 12.68 -5.74 -7.48
C ILE A 24 13.34 -4.85 -6.44
N ARG A 25 13.75 -3.65 -6.87
CA ARG A 25 14.41 -2.64 -6.01
C ARG A 25 13.51 -1.49 -5.60
N THR A 26 12.39 -1.31 -6.29
CA THR A 26 11.51 -0.14 -6.10
C THR A 26 10.06 -0.54 -5.93
N VAL A 27 9.30 0.34 -5.29
CA VAL A 27 7.85 0.19 -5.09
C VAL A 27 7.13 0.06 -6.43
N GLU A 28 7.52 0.87 -7.42
CA GLU A 28 6.94 0.85 -8.76
C GLU A 28 7.20 -0.49 -9.43
N LYS A 29 8.43 -1.02 -9.32
CA LYS A 29 8.79 -2.30 -9.92
C LYS A 29 8.04 -3.47 -9.28
N LEU A 30 7.81 -3.42 -7.96
CA LEU A 30 6.97 -4.41 -7.29
C LEU A 30 5.54 -4.35 -7.84
N LEU A 31 4.95 -3.16 -7.90
CA LEU A 31 3.58 -3.01 -8.38
C LEU A 31 3.45 -3.47 -9.83
N GLU A 32 4.40 -3.14 -10.70
CA GLU A 32 4.40 -3.58 -12.11
C GLU A 32 4.51 -5.10 -12.25
N THR A 33 5.38 -5.73 -11.46
CA THR A 33 5.67 -7.16 -11.58
C THR A 33 4.58 -8.01 -10.93
N ALA A 34 3.97 -7.50 -9.86
CA ALA A 34 3.15 -8.28 -8.95
C ALA A 34 1.73 -7.72 -8.75
N CYS A 35 1.28 -6.77 -9.59
CA CYS A 35 -0.12 -6.31 -9.56
C CYS A 35 -1.12 -7.43 -9.90
N ALA A 36 -0.74 -8.37 -10.76
CA ALA A 36 -1.57 -9.51 -11.13
C ALA A 36 -1.23 -10.76 -10.32
N LYS A 37 -2.24 -11.61 -10.07
CA LYS A 37 -2.09 -12.88 -9.34
C LYS A 37 -0.97 -13.76 -9.90
N ARG A 38 -0.89 -13.88 -11.23
CA ARG A 38 0.16 -14.66 -11.90
C ARG A 38 1.57 -14.14 -11.56
N GLY A 39 1.75 -12.82 -11.60
CA GLY A 39 3.02 -12.17 -11.26
C GLY A 39 3.39 -12.36 -9.78
N ARG A 40 2.42 -12.21 -8.88
CA ARG A 40 2.63 -12.51 -7.44
C ARG A 40 3.03 -13.95 -7.20
N LYS A 41 2.37 -14.91 -7.84
CA LYS A 41 2.69 -16.34 -7.70
C LYS A 41 4.10 -16.67 -8.19
N ALA A 42 4.49 -16.12 -9.34
CA ALA A 42 5.85 -16.28 -9.86
C ALA A 42 6.89 -15.70 -8.88
N LEU A 43 6.64 -14.48 -8.40
CA LEU A 43 7.53 -13.82 -7.44
C LEU A 43 7.60 -14.56 -6.11
N ALA A 44 6.48 -15.10 -5.63
CA ALA A 44 6.43 -15.93 -4.42
C ALA A 44 7.30 -17.18 -4.56
N ALA A 45 7.22 -17.87 -5.70
CA ALA A 45 8.03 -19.05 -5.98
C ALA A 45 9.53 -18.72 -6.09
N GLU A 46 9.88 -17.59 -6.72
CA GLU A 46 11.27 -17.16 -6.88
C GLU A 46 11.91 -16.71 -5.55
N THR A 47 11.16 -15.97 -4.73
CA THR A 47 11.70 -15.33 -3.52
C THR A 47 11.48 -16.13 -2.24
N GLY A 48 10.61 -17.14 -2.28
CA GLY A 48 10.14 -17.88 -1.10
C GLY A 48 9.23 -17.05 -0.18
N ILE A 49 8.78 -15.86 -0.60
CA ILE A 49 7.90 -14.99 0.19
C ILE A 49 6.45 -15.47 0.04
N ASN A 50 5.71 -15.50 1.14
CA ASN A 50 4.30 -15.87 1.13
C ASN A 50 3.47 -14.94 0.22
N GLU A 51 2.57 -15.51 -0.60
CA GLU A 51 1.73 -14.76 -1.54
C GLU A 51 0.86 -13.70 -0.84
N LYS A 52 0.37 -13.96 0.39
CA LYS A 52 -0.40 -12.99 1.18
C LYS A 52 0.46 -11.79 1.58
N THR A 53 1.71 -12.03 1.99
CA THR A 53 2.65 -10.96 2.32
C THR A 53 2.96 -10.12 1.07
N LEU A 54 3.18 -10.75 -0.08
CA LEU A 54 3.37 -10.04 -1.34
C LEU A 54 2.13 -9.24 -1.75
N LEU A 55 0.94 -9.81 -1.60
CA LEU A 55 -0.32 -9.09 -1.88
C LEU A 55 -0.45 -7.85 -1.00
N ARG A 56 -0.19 -7.96 0.31
CA ARG A 56 -0.17 -6.80 1.22
C ARG A 56 0.82 -5.73 0.76
N CYS A 57 2.04 -6.12 0.39
CA CYS A 57 3.04 -5.18 -0.11
C CYS A 57 2.62 -4.51 -1.43
N VAL A 58 2.02 -5.26 -2.35
CA VAL A 58 1.49 -4.76 -3.63
C VAL A 58 0.33 -3.79 -3.41
N ASN A 59 -0.54 -4.07 -2.45
CA ASN A 59 -1.65 -3.21 -2.05
C ASN A 59 -1.14 -1.87 -1.50
N MET A 60 -0.16 -1.89 -0.60
CA MET A 60 0.53 -0.66 -0.14
C MET A 60 1.22 0.08 -1.30
N ALA A 61 1.88 -0.64 -2.21
CA ALA A 61 2.51 -0.05 -3.38
C ALA A 61 1.49 0.65 -4.30
N ASP A 62 0.27 0.13 -4.41
CA ASP A 62 -0.83 0.80 -5.12
C ASP A 62 -1.24 2.09 -4.40
N LEU A 63 -1.40 2.07 -3.07
CA LEU A 63 -1.73 3.27 -2.27
C LEU A 63 -0.66 4.37 -2.36
N PHE A 64 0.63 4.02 -2.52
CA PHE A 64 1.73 4.97 -2.68
C PHE A 64 1.65 5.85 -3.93
N ARG A 65 0.74 5.53 -4.86
CA ARG A 65 0.42 6.35 -6.04
C ARG A 65 -0.35 7.63 -5.68
N ILE A 66 -0.93 7.69 -4.49
CA ILE A 66 -1.60 8.88 -3.97
C ILE A 66 -0.57 9.82 -3.36
N ASN A 67 -0.53 11.06 -3.83
CA ASN A 67 0.35 12.07 -3.26
C ASN A 67 -0.04 12.35 -1.81
N GLY A 68 0.93 12.27 -0.91
CA GLY A 68 0.73 12.37 0.54
C GLY A 68 0.49 11.04 1.25
N VAL A 69 0.44 9.91 0.53
CA VAL A 69 0.37 8.57 1.12
C VAL A 69 1.73 7.86 0.96
N ALA A 70 2.35 7.55 2.09
CA ALA A 70 3.60 6.80 2.22
C ALA A 70 3.44 5.73 3.32
N SER A 71 4.51 5.04 3.71
CA SER A 71 4.48 3.82 4.56
C SER A 71 3.39 3.84 5.64
N GLN A 72 3.51 4.75 6.60
CA GLN A 72 2.65 4.77 7.78
C GLN A 72 1.18 5.11 7.44
N TYR A 73 0.94 5.98 6.46
CA TYR A 73 -0.43 6.29 6.05
C TYR A 73 -1.04 5.17 5.20
N ALA A 74 -0.25 4.46 4.40
CA ALA A 74 -0.73 3.28 3.68
C ALA A 74 -1.08 2.16 4.67
N GLU A 75 -0.25 1.95 5.70
CA GLU A 75 -0.57 1.00 6.77
C GLU A 75 -1.80 1.43 7.59
N LEU A 76 -1.95 2.72 7.88
CA LEU A 76 -3.15 3.20 8.56
C LEU A 76 -4.42 3.04 7.72
N LEU A 77 -4.34 3.28 6.41
CA LEU A 77 -5.43 3.03 5.47
C LEU A 77 -5.80 1.54 5.42
N GLU A 78 -4.81 0.66 5.28
CA GLU A 78 -5.00 -0.80 5.35
C GLU A 78 -5.66 -1.21 6.67
N ALA A 79 -5.14 -0.70 7.80
CA ALA A 79 -5.70 -0.99 9.12
C ALA A 79 -7.11 -0.42 9.34
N ALA A 80 -7.49 0.62 8.60
CA ALA A 80 -8.85 1.15 8.51
C ALA A 80 -9.73 0.42 7.47
N GLY A 81 -9.20 -0.63 6.83
CA GLY A 81 -9.88 -1.51 5.90
C GLY A 81 -9.89 -0.99 4.47
N VAL A 82 -8.89 -0.20 4.06
CA VAL A 82 -8.71 0.30 2.69
C VAL A 82 -7.38 -0.20 2.15
N ASP A 83 -7.42 -1.22 1.31
CA ASP A 83 -6.21 -1.92 0.89
C ASP A 83 -5.66 -1.41 -0.45
N THR A 84 -6.48 -0.75 -1.28
CA THR A 84 -6.08 -0.35 -2.64
C THR A 84 -6.63 1.01 -3.04
N VAL A 85 -6.07 1.58 -4.12
CA VAL A 85 -6.62 2.79 -4.76
C VAL A 85 -8.06 2.56 -5.23
N LYS A 86 -8.35 1.35 -5.71
CA LYS A 86 -9.70 0.95 -6.15
C LYS A 86 -10.72 1.01 -5.01
N GLU A 87 -10.33 0.67 -3.80
CA GLU A 87 -11.20 0.79 -2.63
C GLU A 87 -11.30 2.23 -2.13
N LEU A 88 -10.16 2.93 -2.05
CA LEU A 88 -10.09 4.30 -1.56
C LEU A 88 -11.01 5.24 -2.33
N ARG A 89 -11.09 5.11 -3.67
CA ARG A 89 -11.92 5.98 -4.51
C ARG A 89 -13.43 5.92 -4.20
N ASN A 90 -13.88 4.85 -3.52
CA ASN A 90 -15.28 4.62 -3.18
C ASN A 90 -15.62 5.03 -1.73
N ARG A 91 -14.64 5.50 -0.95
CA ARG A 91 -14.83 5.83 0.47
C ARG A 91 -15.45 7.21 0.65
N ASN A 92 -16.28 7.34 1.68
CA ASN A 92 -16.64 8.63 2.25
C ASN A 92 -15.47 9.12 3.12
N SER A 93 -14.99 10.35 2.87
CA SER A 93 -13.79 10.90 3.51
C SER A 93 -13.95 11.12 5.01
N ASP A 94 -15.12 11.56 5.46
CA ASP A 94 -15.38 11.88 6.87
C ASP A 94 -15.40 10.59 7.70
N ASN A 95 -16.13 9.59 7.21
CA ASN A 95 -16.20 8.27 7.84
C ASN A 95 -14.84 7.58 7.85
N LEU A 96 -14.07 7.69 6.77
CA LEU A 96 -12.72 7.11 6.71
C LEU A 96 -11.76 7.82 7.66
N ALA A 97 -11.79 9.16 7.73
CA ALA A 97 -10.95 9.91 8.66
C ALA A 97 -11.26 9.56 10.13
N ALA A 98 -12.54 9.47 10.50
CA ALA A 98 -12.95 9.02 11.81
C ALA A 98 -12.45 7.59 12.11
N LYS A 99 -12.61 6.66 11.15
CA LYS A 99 -12.13 5.29 11.32
C LYS A 99 -10.61 5.21 11.46
N MET A 100 -9.87 6.01 10.69
CA MET A 100 -8.41 6.11 10.81
C MET A 100 -8.00 6.68 12.17
N ALA A 101 -8.77 7.62 12.74
CA ALA A 101 -8.53 8.12 14.09
C ALA A 101 -8.71 7.03 15.16
N ASP A 102 -9.81 6.27 15.09
CA ASP A 102 -10.09 5.17 16.02
C ASP A 102 -9.00 4.10 15.96
N VAL A 103 -8.62 3.69 14.75
CA VAL A 103 -7.57 2.71 14.53
C VAL A 103 -6.22 3.22 15.05
N ASN A 104 -5.91 4.50 14.82
CA ASN A 104 -4.65 5.07 15.30
C ASN A 104 -4.61 5.25 16.82
N ALA A 105 -5.75 5.50 17.48
CA ALA A 105 -5.85 5.54 18.93
C ALA A 105 -5.48 4.17 19.56
N ALA A 106 -5.89 3.07 18.91
CA ALA A 106 -5.58 1.72 19.36
C ALA A 106 -4.16 1.26 18.99
N LYS A 107 -3.72 1.52 17.75
CA LYS A 107 -2.50 0.92 17.16
C LYS A 107 -1.29 1.86 17.10
N ARG A 108 -1.49 3.19 17.22
CA ARG A 108 -0.44 4.22 17.18
C ARG A 108 0.50 4.11 15.97
N LEU A 109 -0.07 3.93 14.78
CA LEU A 109 0.64 3.72 13.51
C LEU A 109 1.27 5.02 12.98
N VAL A 110 0.60 6.15 13.19
CA VAL A 110 1.08 7.48 12.78
C VAL A 110 1.14 8.43 13.97
N ARG A 111 2.06 9.39 13.91
CA ARG A 111 2.16 10.47 14.90
C ARG A 111 1.00 11.46 14.82
N VAL A 112 0.52 11.73 13.60
CA VAL A 112 -0.56 12.68 13.32
C VAL A 112 -1.60 11.98 12.46
N THR A 113 -2.83 11.93 12.95
CA THR A 113 -3.97 11.38 12.19
C THR A 113 -4.40 12.36 11.10
N PRO A 114 -4.68 11.91 9.87
CA PRO A 114 -5.11 12.81 8.80
C PRO A 114 -6.51 13.37 9.06
N SER A 115 -6.72 14.64 8.72
CA SER A 115 -8.06 15.24 8.78
C SER A 115 -8.94 14.77 7.62
N ALA A 116 -10.25 14.94 7.75
CA ALA A 116 -11.22 14.65 6.68
C ALA A 116 -10.86 15.34 5.35
N ASN A 117 -10.36 16.58 5.41
CA ASN A 117 -9.92 17.32 4.21
C ASN A 117 -8.71 16.68 3.52
N VAL A 118 -7.76 16.13 4.30
CA VAL A 118 -6.61 15.40 3.73
C VAL A 118 -7.09 14.11 3.08
N VAL A 119 -7.96 13.36 3.77
CA VAL A 119 -8.54 12.11 3.24
C VAL A 119 -9.38 12.38 1.98
N ALA A 120 -10.15 13.47 1.94
CA ALA A 120 -10.92 13.86 0.76
C ALA A 120 -10.03 14.09 -0.47
N LYS A 121 -8.85 14.71 -0.30
CA LYS A 121 -7.86 14.86 -1.38
C LYS A 121 -7.33 13.52 -1.86
N TRP A 122 -7.11 12.57 -0.96
CA TRP A 122 -6.68 11.22 -1.33
C TRP A 122 -7.76 10.46 -2.10
N VAL A 123 -9.02 10.52 -1.64
CA VAL A 123 -10.17 9.93 -2.34
C VAL A 123 -10.33 10.54 -3.74
N ALA A 124 -10.19 11.86 -3.88
CA ALA A 124 -10.27 12.54 -5.17
C ALA A 124 -9.17 12.08 -6.14
N GLN A 125 -7.92 11.97 -5.67
CA GLN A 125 -6.83 11.41 -6.47
C GLN A 125 -7.10 9.95 -6.87
N ALA A 126 -7.64 9.15 -5.95
CA ALA A 126 -7.95 7.75 -6.23
C ALA A 126 -9.03 7.58 -7.30
N LYS A 127 -9.98 8.51 -7.41
CA LYS A 127 -11.04 8.49 -8.44
C LYS A 127 -10.52 8.65 -9.87
N VAL A 128 -9.43 9.39 -10.06
CA VAL A 128 -8.85 9.64 -11.38
C VAL A 128 -7.73 8.66 -11.76
N LEU A 129 -7.33 7.78 -10.84
CA LEU A 129 -6.31 6.78 -11.10
C LEU A 129 -6.90 5.48 -11.65
N PRO A 130 -6.28 4.88 -12.69
CA PRO A 130 -6.69 3.57 -13.15
C PRO A 130 -6.39 2.50 -12.09
N PRO A 131 -7.27 1.50 -11.89
CA PRO A 131 -6.98 0.37 -11.02
C PRO A 131 -5.80 -0.42 -11.58
N LYS A 132 -4.86 -0.83 -10.71
CA LYS A 132 -3.70 -1.64 -11.11
C LYS A 132 -3.75 -3.07 -10.57
N VAL A 133 -4.16 -3.26 -9.32
CA VAL A 133 -4.12 -4.58 -8.67
C VAL A 133 -5.30 -5.47 -9.09
N THR A 134 -5.01 -6.73 -9.42
CA THR A 134 -6.00 -7.79 -9.73
C THR A 134 -5.79 -9.02 -8.84
N TYR A 135 -6.87 -9.75 -8.57
CA TYR A 135 -6.98 -10.80 -7.54
C TYR A 135 -7.14 -12.21 -8.11
#